data_AF-X0AHK9-F1
#
_entry.id   AF-X0AHK9-F1
#
_cell.length_a   1.000
_cell.length_b   1.000
_cell.length_c   1.000
_cell.angle_alpha   90.00
_cell.angle_beta   90.00
_cell.angle_gamma   90.00
#
_symmetry.space_group_name_H-M   'P 1'
#
loop_
_entity.id
_entity.type
_entity.pdbx_description
1 polymer ?
#
loop_
_entity_poly.entity_id
_entity_poly.type
_entity_poly.pdbx_seq_one_letter_code
_entity_poly.pdbx_strand_id
1 'polypeptide(L)'
;MSLQVSPWTFLGLESCHVFVTGASGGVGGAVVKEFLANGCRVTSFDRNSLNVEALSISEEQKTRLHHVSGDLRTESSIAQAFEEASSKFGPVQILIANAGITDESSHPLIWDIDTGRWDAVYSVNVRGTFLTIKHFLLSVKQAQEASGKELENVAIVVTGSETGVFGQAGHAEYASGKAGLQYGLVKTVKNEIVKLNSKGRINAVAPGWINTPLIGDRLDDPKERWAEAEATVSLRKIAEPSDAARCMAFLASHRAAGHITGQCISVDGGQEGRLLWRETQDELQAKAASDSWTHRVAFPTAANLPEKRRRLRICLSVDFDAVSGLIGTGHVPENKLADYSAAHFGGNVGVERLLRVFSKHGISQHVSWFIPGHSIESYPRQTQAIVASGAEIGLHGYSHESAYSLSEQQERDILVKCVELATSLCQGKKPVGYRAPLYEIRESTVRLLEEHGFLYDASLNSHDSLPYFLPKAFSEGKPAIPDYSQPASTWMKPIIFAEQPEPGSQEAETSLVEIPGSWYTEDATPLCFYPHSATTQGYVSTDVIEKMWLDRFEWLWENESFVHEGPGAGYGSIFPLILHPECAGRSHVIGMIDRFVAKLRAKANHASKGEITFECMTDVANAWKTRTPSS
;
A
#
# COMPACT_ATOMS: atom_id res chain seq x y z
N MET A 1 -44.68 -12.36 28.77
CA MET A 1 -43.99 -13.50 28.11
C MET A 1 -42.72 -13.77 28.90
N SER A 2 -42.67 -14.89 29.63
CA SER A 2 -41.44 -15.34 30.27
C SER A 2 -40.40 -15.61 29.18
N LEU A 3 -39.26 -14.91 29.22
CA LEU A 3 -38.09 -15.31 28.45
C LEU A 3 -37.69 -16.70 28.97
N GLN A 4 -38.04 -17.76 28.22
CA GLN A 4 -37.42 -19.06 28.41
C GLN A 4 -35.93 -18.85 28.23
N VAL A 5 -35.18 -19.00 29.32
CA VAL A 5 -33.71 -19.00 29.28
C VAL A 5 -33.32 -20.16 28.37
N SER A 6 -32.91 -19.81 27.17
CA SER A 6 -32.39 -20.75 26.17
C SER A 6 -31.26 -21.56 26.81
N PRO A 7 -31.27 -22.91 26.75
CA PRO A 7 -30.22 -23.76 27.33
C PRO A 7 -28.87 -23.63 26.60
N TRP A 8 -28.81 -22.81 25.55
CA TRP A 8 -27.65 -22.64 24.67
C TRP A 8 -26.79 -21.44 25.06
N THR A 9 -25.49 -21.67 25.24
CA THR A 9 -24.43 -20.66 25.34
C THR A 9 -24.42 -19.74 24.12
N PHE A 10 -23.79 -18.58 24.25
CA PHE A 10 -23.67 -17.59 23.17
C PHE A 10 -23.15 -18.20 21.86
N LEU A 11 -22.21 -19.15 21.94
CA LEU A 11 -21.61 -19.77 20.76
C LEU A 11 -22.47 -20.89 20.15
N GLY A 12 -23.40 -21.50 20.88
CA GLY A 12 -24.26 -22.56 20.32
C GLY A 12 -23.46 -23.73 19.75
N LEU A 13 -22.39 -24.14 20.44
CA LEU A 13 -21.48 -25.21 20.01
C LEU A 13 -21.76 -26.55 20.73
N GLU A 14 -22.71 -26.56 21.65
CA GLU A 14 -22.99 -27.71 22.50
C GLU A 14 -23.29 -28.94 21.65
N SER A 15 -22.73 -30.08 22.04
CA SER A 15 -22.87 -31.37 21.35
C SER A 15 -22.27 -31.43 19.94
N CYS A 16 -21.74 -30.34 19.36
CA CYS A 16 -20.96 -30.43 18.13
C CYS A 16 -19.74 -31.35 18.34
N HIS A 17 -19.42 -32.13 17.32
CA HIS A 17 -18.23 -32.95 17.27
C HIS A 17 -17.12 -32.19 16.55
N VAL A 18 -16.02 -31.97 17.27
CA VAL A 18 -14.86 -31.18 16.86
C VAL A 18 -13.66 -32.10 16.69
N PHE A 19 -12.98 -32.01 15.55
CA PHE A 19 -11.71 -32.69 15.31
C PHE A 19 -10.58 -31.67 15.36
N VAL A 20 -9.56 -31.91 16.19
CA VAL A 20 -8.46 -30.96 16.42
C VAL A 20 -7.14 -31.64 16.08
N THR A 21 -6.38 -31.10 15.12
CA THR A 21 -5.03 -31.58 14.81
C THR A 21 -3.96 -30.84 15.61
N GLY A 22 -2.85 -31.52 15.90
CA GLY A 22 -1.78 -30.95 16.73
C GLY A 22 -2.24 -30.75 18.18
N ALA A 23 -3.18 -31.60 18.62
CA ALA A 23 -3.89 -31.43 19.88
C ALA A 23 -3.00 -31.61 21.12
N SER A 24 -1.84 -32.26 20.99
CA SER A 24 -0.88 -32.43 22.08
C SER A 24 0.09 -31.24 22.19
N GLY A 25 0.04 -30.27 21.27
CA GLY A 25 0.80 -29.02 21.34
C GLY A 25 0.13 -27.94 22.20
N GLY A 26 0.84 -26.84 22.47
CA GLY A 26 0.37 -25.77 23.37
C GLY A 26 -0.96 -25.15 22.96
N VAL A 27 -1.09 -24.70 21.71
CA VAL A 27 -2.35 -24.15 21.17
C VAL A 27 -3.42 -25.23 21.04
N GLY A 28 -3.04 -26.42 20.55
CA GLY A 28 -3.98 -27.52 20.34
C GLY A 28 -4.64 -28.00 21.64
N GLY A 29 -3.87 -28.11 22.74
CA GLY A 29 -4.40 -28.46 24.05
C GLY A 29 -5.37 -27.41 24.59
N ALA A 30 -5.07 -26.12 24.39
CA ALA A 30 -5.97 -25.03 24.75
C ALA A 30 -7.27 -25.05 23.92
N VAL A 31 -7.18 -25.38 22.62
CA VAL A 31 -8.36 -25.60 21.76
C VAL A 31 -9.21 -26.76 22.27
N VAL A 32 -8.60 -27.92 22.59
CA VAL A 32 -9.32 -29.06 23.15
C VAL A 32 -10.08 -28.66 24.41
N LYS A 33 -9.40 -27.96 25.33
CA LYS A 33 -10.00 -27.46 26.57
C LYS A 33 -11.16 -26.50 26.34
N GLU A 34 -10.99 -25.54 25.42
CA GLU A 34 -12.00 -24.53 25.10
C GLU A 34 -13.27 -25.17 24.51
N PHE A 35 -13.13 -26.08 23.54
CA PHE A 35 -14.29 -26.75 22.95
C PHE A 35 -14.99 -27.70 23.93
N LEU A 36 -14.25 -28.40 24.80
CA LEU A 36 -14.85 -29.21 25.88
C LEU A 36 -15.62 -28.33 26.88
N ALA A 37 -15.12 -27.13 27.21
CA ALA A 37 -15.82 -26.17 28.06
C ALA A 37 -17.11 -25.64 27.42
N ASN A 38 -17.16 -25.54 26.09
CA ASN A 38 -18.35 -25.16 25.33
C ASN A 38 -19.34 -26.33 25.08
N GLY A 39 -19.16 -27.46 25.76
CA GLY A 39 -20.09 -28.59 25.66
C GLY A 39 -19.89 -29.50 24.44
N CYS A 40 -18.79 -29.33 23.69
CA CYS A 40 -18.51 -30.16 22.51
C CYS A 40 -18.04 -31.57 22.88
N ARG A 41 -18.13 -32.46 21.89
CA ARG A 41 -17.38 -33.72 21.83
C ARG A 41 -16.12 -33.46 21.02
N VAL A 42 -14.96 -33.83 21.52
CA VAL A 42 -13.68 -33.49 20.90
C VAL A 42 -12.90 -34.75 20.59
N THR A 43 -12.58 -34.94 19.31
CA THR A 43 -11.54 -35.87 18.88
C THR A 43 -10.22 -35.10 18.74
N SER A 44 -9.27 -35.43 19.60
CA SER A 44 -7.91 -34.93 19.54
C SER A 44 -7.07 -35.83 18.64
N PHE A 45 -6.33 -35.23 17.71
CA PHE A 45 -5.45 -35.94 16.78
C PHE A 45 -4.03 -35.39 16.83
N ASP A 46 -3.09 -36.26 17.12
CA ASP A 46 -1.65 -35.95 17.16
C ASP A 46 -0.84 -37.23 17.02
N ARG A 47 0.45 -37.13 16.71
CA ARG A 47 1.36 -38.29 16.75
C ARG A 47 1.72 -38.64 18.19
N ASN A 48 1.73 -37.64 19.07
CA ASN A 48 2.06 -37.79 20.47
C ASN A 48 0.79 -37.99 21.30
N SER A 49 0.88 -38.79 22.37
CA SER A 49 -0.22 -38.91 23.32
C SER A 49 -0.59 -37.57 23.94
N LEU A 50 -1.89 -37.32 24.07
CA LEU A 50 -2.41 -36.14 24.75
C LEU A 50 -2.23 -36.31 26.28
N ASN A 51 -1.56 -35.35 26.92
CA ASN A 51 -1.49 -35.29 28.38
C ASN A 51 -2.81 -34.73 28.93
N VAL A 52 -3.74 -35.62 29.24
CA VAL A 52 -5.11 -35.27 29.67
C VAL A 52 -5.09 -34.58 31.04
N GLU A 53 -4.19 -34.97 31.92
CA GLU A 53 -4.02 -34.39 33.25
C GLU A 53 -3.64 -32.90 33.17
N ALA A 54 -2.74 -32.54 32.24
CA ALA A 54 -2.31 -31.16 32.02
C ALA A 54 -3.43 -30.22 31.54
N LEU A 55 -4.47 -30.75 30.89
CA LEU A 55 -5.60 -29.94 30.43
C LEU A 55 -6.44 -29.38 31.59
N SER A 56 -6.38 -29.98 32.77
CA SER A 56 -7.17 -29.60 33.95
C SER A 56 -8.68 -29.54 33.63
N ILE A 57 -9.19 -30.61 33.00
CA ILE A 57 -10.61 -30.78 32.64
C ILE A 57 -11.33 -31.68 33.65
N SER A 58 -12.63 -31.47 33.81
CA SER A 58 -13.48 -32.28 34.69
C SER A 58 -13.67 -33.71 34.19
N GLU A 59 -14.05 -34.64 35.08
CA GLU A 59 -14.37 -36.03 34.70
C GLU A 59 -15.49 -36.11 33.65
N GLU A 60 -16.48 -35.21 33.72
CA GLU A 60 -17.53 -35.12 32.71
C GLU A 60 -16.95 -34.76 31.32
N GLN A 61 -16.05 -33.77 31.27
CA GLN A 61 -15.39 -33.39 30.02
C GLN A 61 -14.51 -34.51 29.46
N LYS A 62 -13.86 -35.31 30.31
CA LYS A 62 -13.09 -36.48 29.87
C LYS A 62 -13.95 -37.49 29.10
N THR A 63 -15.22 -37.66 29.46
CA THR A 63 -16.14 -38.57 28.72
C THR A 63 -16.42 -38.10 27.28
N ARG A 64 -16.23 -36.82 27.01
CA ARG A 64 -16.43 -36.16 25.71
C ARG A 64 -15.13 -35.99 24.91
N LEU A 65 -14.01 -36.50 25.43
CA LEU A 65 -12.71 -36.47 24.77
C LEU A 65 -12.36 -37.86 24.22
N HIS A 66 -11.93 -37.91 22.96
CA HIS A 66 -11.36 -39.10 22.34
C HIS A 66 -10.01 -38.76 21.73
N HIS A 67 -8.98 -39.57 21.99
CA HIS A 67 -7.66 -39.35 21.42
C HIS A 67 -7.36 -40.37 20.34
N VAL A 68 -6.94 -39.88 19.18
CA VAL A 68 -6.52 -40.67 18.03
C VAL A 68 -5.07 -40.34 17.73
N SER A 69 -4.22 -41.36 17.76
CA SER A 69 -2.81 -41.22 17.41
C SER A 69 -2.61 -41.41 15.91
N GLY A 70 -1.90 -40.49 15.24
CA GLY A 70 -1.62 -40.62 13.82
C GLY A 70 -0.66 -39.58 13.26
N ASP A 71 -0.27 -39.77 11.99
CA ASP A 71 0.65 -38.89 11.27
C ASP A 71 -0.07 -38.18 10.12
N LEU A 72 -0.28 -36.87 10.28
CA LEU A 72 -0.93 -36.03 9.26
C LEU A 72 -0.17 -35.94 7.93
N ARG A 73 1.09 -36.37 7.87
CA ARG A 73 1.84 -36.46 6.60
C ARG A 73 1.37 -37.64 5.76
N THR A 74 0.56 -38.55 6.28
CA THR A 74 0.09 -39.74 5.54
C THR A 74 -1.42 -39.70 5.37
N GLU A 75 -1.87 -39.84 4.12
CA GLU A 75 -3.28 -39.74 3.80
C GLU A 75 -4.12 -40.86 4.44
N SER A 76 -3.57 -42.09 4.46
CA SER A 76 -4.21 -43.24 5.10
C SER A 76 -4.43 -43.05 6.61
N SER A 77 -3.47 -42.44 7.31
CA SER A 77 -3.61 -42.16 8.75
C SER A 77 -4.72 -41.15 9.01
N ILE A 78 -4.85 -40.11 8.18
CA ILE A 78 -5.93 -39.12 8.31
C ILE A 78 -7.29 -39.77 8.02
N ALA A 79 -7.39 -40.58 6.96
CA ALA A 79 -8.63 -41.29 6.62
C ALA A 79 -9.10 -42.18 7.79
N GLN A 80 -8.21 -43.01 8.32
CA GLN A 80 -8.49 -43.87 9.49
C GLN A 80 -8.90 -43.05 10.71
N ALA A 81 -8.27 -41.89 10.94
CA ALA A 81 -8.60 -41.04 12.07
C ALA A 81 -10.02 -40.46 11.99
N PHE A 82 -10.50 -40.07 10.79
CA PHE A 82 -11.87 -39.59 10.61
C PHE A 82 -12.90 -40.73 10.74
N GLU A 83 -12.57 -41.95 10.30
CA GLU A 83 -13.40 -43.14 10.51
C GLU A 83 -13.55 -43.44 12.02
N GLU A 84 -12.43 -43.46 12.75
CA GLU A 84 -12.43 -43.70 14.20
C GLU A 84 -13.19 -42.61 14.96
N ALA A 85 -12.93 -41.33 14.63
CA ALA A 85 -13.65 -40.19 15.21
C ALA A 85 -15.16 -40.34 15.00
N SER A 86 -15.56 -40.65 13.76
CA SER A 86 -16.97 -40.78 13.38
C SER A 86 -17.65 -41.97 14.05
N SER A 87 -16.94 -43.08 14.23
CA SER A 87 -17.42 -44.24 14.99
C SER A 87 -17.69 -43.90 16.46
N LYS A 88 -16.82 -43.08 17.07
CA LYS A 88 -16.91 -42.72 18.49
C LYS A 88 -18.02 -41.73 18.80
N PHE A 89 -18.10 -40.62 18.07
CA PHE A 89 -19.00 -39.51 18.38
C PHE A 89 -19.99 -39.16 17.26
N GLY A 90 -20.04 -39.94 16.18
CA GLY A 90 -20.80 -39.60 14.98
C GLY A 90 -20.07 -38.58 14.10
N PRO A 91 -20.73 -38.06 13.05
CA PRO A 91 -20.08 -37.19 12.06
C PRO A 91 -19.33 -36.04 12.71
N VAL A 92 -18.20 -35.63 12.15
CA VAL A 92 -17.48 -34.42 12.58
C VAL A 92 -18.17 -33.20 11.95
N GLN A 93 -18.48 -32.18 12.75
CA GLN A 93 -19.04 -30.91 12.24
C GLN A 93 -17.97 -29.82 12.12
N ILE A 94 -16.98 -29.82 13.03
CA ILE A 94 -16.02 -28.73 13.14
C ILE A 94 -14.61 -29.31 13.00
N LEU A 95 -13.82 -28.75 12.09
CA LEU A 95 -12.39 -29.05 11.98
C LEU A 95 -11.57 -27.86 12.47
N ILE A 96 -10.69 -28.10 13.44
CA ILE A 96 -9.61 -27.19 13.80
C ILE A 96 -8.30 -27.75 13.24
N ALA A 97 -7.89 -27.24 12.08
CA ALA A 97 -6.65 -27.63 11.41
C ALA A 97 -5.49 -26.81 11.99
N ASN A 98 -4.98 -27.26 13.14
CA ASN A 98 -4.02 -26.52 13.95
C ASN A 98 -2.58 -27.06 13.88
N ALA A 99 -2.38 -28.33 13.52
CA ALA A 99 -1.04 -28.92 13.45
C ALA A 99 -0.08 -28.09 12.59
N GLY A 100 1.12 -27.89 13.12
CA GLY A 100 2.22 -27.27 12.41
C GLY A 100 3.53 -27.36 13.17
N ILE A 101 4.63 -27.26 12.46
CA ILE A 101 5.99 -27.22 13.00
C ILE A 101 6.75 -26.03 12.41
N THR A 102 7.72 -25.57 13.19
CA THR A 102 8.79 -24.65 12.82
C THR A 102 9.99 -25.00 13.69
N ASP A 103 11.19 -24.73 13.20
CA ASP A 103 12.41 -24.90 13.99
C ASP A 103 12.85 -23.52 14.48
N GLU A 104 12.52 -23.21 15.73
CA GLU A 104 12.89 -21.96 16.40
C GLU A 104 14.31 -21.98 16.98
N SER A 105 15.04 -23.09 16.86
CA SER A 105 16.43 -23.21 17.33
C SER A 105 17.47 -22.80 16.29
N SER A 106 17.04 -22.61 15.04
CA SER A 106 17.91 -22.31 13.91
C SER A 106 17.20 -21.39 12.90
N HIS A 107 17.88 -20.32 12.48
CA HIS A 107 17.32 -19.23 11.66
C HIS A 107 18.13 -19.00 10.36
N PRO A 108 18.33 -20.03 9.51
CA PRO A 108 19.08 -19.88 8.28
C PRO A 108 18.41 -18.88 7.34
N LEU A 109 19.19 -17.97 6.77
CA LEU A 109 18.72 -17.11 5.70
C LEU A 109 18.34 -17.96 4.49
N ILE A 110 17.49 -17.44 3.60
CA ILE A 110 16.84 -18.26 2.55
C ILE A 110 17.84 -19.03 1.66
N TRP A 111 19.02 -18.48 1.40
CA TRP A 111 20.07 -19.14 0.62
C TRP A 111 20.83 -20.25 1.37
N ASP A 112 20.65 -20.34 2.70
CA ASP A 112 21.25 -21.33 3.59
C ASP A 112 20.22 -22.37 4.09
N ILE A 113 18.94 -22.28 3.68
CA ILE A 113 17.91 -23.26 4.06
C ILE A 113 18.15 -24.57 3.30
N ASP A 114 18.38 -25.65 4.04
CA ASP A 114 18.43 -27.00 3.48
C ASP A 114 17.05 -27.44 2.94
N THR A 115 17.05 -28.09 1.77
CA THR A 115 15.81 -28.56 1.13
C THR A 115 15.05 -29.59 1.96
N GLY A 116 15.75 -30.42 2.74
CA GLY A 116 15.12 -31.36 3.66
C GLY A 116 14.33 -30.66 4.78
N ARG A 117 14.83 -29.54 5.31
CA ARG A 117 14.08 -28.69 6.25
C ARG A 117 12.83 -28.11 5.58
N TRP A 118 12.98 -27.57 4.37
CA TRP A 118 11.85 -27.03 3.59
C TRP A 118 10.75 -28.09 3.41
N ASP A 119 11.13 -29.26 2.90
CA ASP A 119 10.21 -30.36 2.63
C ASP A 119 9.53 -30.88 3.89
N ALA A 120 10.27 -30.96 5.01
CA ALA A 120 9.70 -31.38 6.29
C ALA A 120 8.60 -30.41 6.78
N VAL A 121 8.88 -29.10 6.75
CA VAL A 121 7.91 -28.08 7.17
C VAL A 121 6.70 -28.06 6.24
N TYR A 122 6.89 -28.11 4.92
CA TYR A 122 5.79 -28.13 3.96
C TYR A 122 4.95 -29.41 4.04
N SER A 123 5.58 -30.57 4.26
CA SER A 123 4.91 -31.86 4.38
C SER A 123 3.93 -31.88 5.56
N VAL A 124 4.30 -31.26 6.69
CA VAL A 124 3.43 -31.12 7.86
C VAL A 124 2.44 -29.97 7.67
N ASN A 125 2.94 -28.75 7.50
CA ASN A 125 2.11 -27.54 7.61
C ASN A 125 1.15 -27.41 6.44
N VAL A 126 1.64 -27.59 5.20
CA VAL A 126 0.85 -27.33 4.00
C VAL A 126 0.12 -28.59 3.55
N ARG A 127 0.87 -29.66 3.25
CA ARG A 127 0.29 -30.91 2.74
C ARG A 127 -0.59 -31.59 3.79
N GLY A 128 -0.17 -31.60 5.05
CA GLY A 128 -0.96 -32.15 6.14
C GLY A 128 -2.30 -31.44 6.33
N THR A 129 -2.30 -30.10 6.37
CA THR A 129 -3.54 -29.31 6.46
C THR A 129 -4.47 -29.58 5.27
N PHE A 130 -3.93 -29.63 4.04
CA PHE A 130 -4.69 -30.03 2.86
C PHE A 130 -5.36 -31.40 3.04
N LEU A 131 -4.60 -32.42 3.43
CA LEU A 131 -5.14 -33.78 3.61
C LEU A 131 -6.22 -33.81 4.70
N THR A 132 -6.02 -33.11 5.82
CA THR A 132 -7.01 -33.03 6.89
C THR A 132 -8.30 -32.38 6.42
N ILE A 133 -8.23 -31.25 5.71
CA ILE A 133 -9.41 -30.57 5.16
C ILE A 133 -10.12 -31.47 4.14
N LYS A 134 -9.38 -32.12 3.24
CA LYS A 134 -9.93 -33.04 2.25
C LYS A 134 -10.75 -34.15 2.92
N HIS A 135 -10.18 -34.83 3.91
CA HIS A 135 -10.84 -35.96 4.57
C HIS A 135 -11.97 -35.54 5.51
N PHE A 136 -11.87 -34.36 6.13
CA PHE A 136 -13.01 -33.77 6.82
C PHE A 136 -14.20 -33.55 5.87
N LEU A 137 -13.98 -32.91 4.71
CA LEU A 137 -15.05 -32.66 3.74
C LEU A 137 -15.59 -33.97 3.13
N LEU A 138 -14.77 -35.00 2.94
CA LEU A 138 -15.24 -36.33 2.54
C LEU A 138 -16.13 -36.95 3.61
N SER A 139 -15.77 -36.85 4.89
CA SER A 139 -16.59 -37.35 6.00
C SER A 139 -17.94 -36.62 6.10
N VAL A 140 -17.95 -35.29 5.90
CA VAL A 140 -19.18 -34.48 5.81
C VAL A 140 -20.05 -34.96 4.67
N LYS A 141 -19.47 -35.15 3.48
CA LYS A 141 -20.19 -35.66 2.30
C LYS A 141 -20.87 -37.00 2.58
N GLN A 142 -20.12 -37.97 3.10
CA GLN A 142 -20.63 -39.31 3.41
C GLN A 142 -21.78 -39.25 4.43
N ALA A 143 -21.64 -38.44 5.49
CA ALA A 143 -22.67 -38.30 6.51
C ALA A 143 -23.95 -37.64 5.98
N GLN A 144 -23.84 -36.63 5.10
CA GLN A 144 -24.99 -35.98 4.48
C GLN A 144 -25.70 -36.90 3.48
N GLU A 145 -24.93 -37.65 2.68
CA GLU A 145 -25.48 -38.64 1.75
C GLU A 145 -26.22 -39.76 2.51
N ALA A 146 -25.64 -40.26 3.59
CA ALA A 146 -26.25 -41.31 4.41
C ALA A 146 -27.53 -40.85 5.14
N SER A 147 -27.58 -39.58 5.58
CA SER A 147 -28.73 -39.03 6.29
C SER A 147 -29.78 -38.37 5.40
N GLY A 148 -29.43 -38.05 4.14
CA GLY A 148 -30.26 -37.29 3.21
C GLY A 148 -30.47 -35.82 3.61
N LYS A 149 -29.66 -35.28 4.54
CA LYS A 149 -29.78 -33.92 5.08
C LYS A 149 -28.42 -33.27 5.22
N GLU A 150 -28.36 -31.94 5.09
CA GLU A 150 -27.15 -31.20 5.40
C GLU A 150 -26.81 -31.28 6.89
N LEU A 151 -25.51 -31.43 7.20
CA LEU A 151 -25.03 -31.34 8.57
C LEU A 151 -25.13 -29.89 9.05
N GLU A 152 -25.58 -29.69 10.28
CA GLU A 152 -25.57 -28.36 10.88
C GLU A 152 -24.16 -27.98 11.35
N ASN A 153 -23.86 -26.68 11.31
CA ASN A 153 -22.60 -26.08 11.74
C ASN A 153 -21.30 -26.70 11.17
N VAL A 154 -21.27 -26.95 9.86
CA VAL A 154 -20.03 -27.35 9.16
C VAL A 154 -19.06 -26.17 9.12
N ALA A 155 -17.96 -26.27 9.88
CA ALA A 155 -16.98 -25.18 9.99
C ALA A 155 -15.54 -25.69 10.03
N ILE A 156 -14.64 -24.95 9.38
CA ILE A 156 -13.20 -25.19 9.39
C ILE A 156 -12.51 -23.94 9.93
N VAL A 157 -11.59 -24.11 10.88
CA VAL A 157 -10.68 -23.05 11.30
C VAL A 157 -9.25 -23.53 11.12
N VAL A 158 -8.48 -22.79 10.32
CA VAL A 158 -7.07 -23.08 10.03
C VAL A 158 -6.17 -22.19 10.89
N THR A 159 -5.15 -22.77 11.50
CA THR A 159 -4.13 -21.97 12.21
C THR A 159 -3.16 -21.36 11.20
N GLY A 160 -3.29 -20.06 10.97
CA GLY A 160 -2.34 -19.22 10.25
C GLY A 160 -1.15 -18.82 11.13
N SER A 161 -0.52 -17.69 10.80
CA SER A 161 0.49 -17.01 11.62
C SER A 161 0.71 -15.60 11.08
N GLU A 162 1.05 -14.68 11.95
CA GLU A 162 1.58 -13.36 11.62
C GLU A 162 2.86 -13.42 10.75
N THR A 163 3.66 -14.48 10.87
CA THR A 163 4.80 -14.75 9.98
C THR A 163 4.37 -14.98 8.53
N GLY A 164 3.14 -15.47 8.30
CA GLY A 164 2.52 -15.51 6.97
C GLY A 164 1.95 -14.17 6.48
N VAL A 165 1.95 -13.13 7.33
CA VAL A 165 1.50 -11.76 7.01
C VAL A 165 2.68 -10.85 6.73
N PHE A 166 3.62 -10.76 7.68
CA PHE A 166 4.74 -9.82 7.64
C PHE A 166 6.05 -10.45 7.15
N GLY A 167 6.14 -11.78 7.14
CA GLY A 167 7.40 -12.49 7.00
C GLY A 167 8.21 -12.53 8.30
N GLN A 168 9.21 -13.40 8.36
CA GLN A 168 10.20 -13.48 9.44
C GLN A 168 11.52 -14.01 8.86
N ALA A 169 12.60 -13.25 9.02
CA ALA A 169 13.93 -13.69 8.61
C ALA A 169 14.26 -15.02 9.32
N GLY A 170 14.85 -15.96 8.59
CA GLY A 170 15.17 -17.30 9.13
C GLY A 170 14.07 -18.36 9.02
N HIS A 171 12.88 -18.01 8.51
CA HIS A 171 11.70 -18.90 8.48
C HIS A 171 10.92 -18.83 7.15
N ALA A 172 11.62 -18.72 6.02
CA ALA A 172 10.97 -18.58 4.71
C ALA A 172 10.03 -19.75 4.38
N GLU A 173 10.41 -20.99 4.72
CA GLU A 173 9.63 -22.21 4.57
C GLU A 173 8.32 -22.19 5.38
N TYR A 174 8.35 -21.62 6.58
CA TYR A 174 7.17 -21.51 7.44
C TYR A 174 6.27 -20.36 7.01
N ALA A 175 6.85 -19.18 6.76
CA ALA A 175 6.15 -17.97 6.33
C ALA A 175 5.36 -18.21 5.03
N SER A 176 6.03 -18.75 4.02
CA SER A 176 5.42 -19.07 2.72
C SER A 176 4.30 -20.10 2.85
N GLY A 177 4.50 -21.16 3.65
CA GLY A 177 3.48 -22.15 3.94
C GLY A 177 2.25 -21.55 4.62
N LYS A 178 2.42 -20.77 5.68
CA LYS A 178 1.31 -20.14 6.42
C LYS A 178 0.56 -19.11 5.56
N ALA A 179 1.26 -18.30 4.78
CA ALA A 179 0.65 -17.40 3.80
C ALA A 179 -0.21 -18.17 2.78
N GLY A 180 0.34 -19.26 2.22
CA GLY A 180 -0.37 -20.13 1.28
C GLY A 180 -1.65 -20.74 1.86
N LEU A 181 -1.65 -21.11 3.14
CA LEU A 181 -2.84 -21.61 3.83
C LEU A 181 -3.88 -20.51 4.06
N GLN A 182 -3.49 -19.41 4.71
CA GLN A 182 -4.46 -18.41 5.19
C GLN A 182 -4.97 -17.47 4.11
N TYR A 183 -4.20 -17.22 3.04
CA TYR A 183 -4.57 -16.34 1.94
C TYR A 183 -4.88 -17.07 0.63
N GLY A 184 -4.36 -18.30 0.44
CA GLY A 184 -4.68 -19.15 -0.70
C GLY A 184 -5.75 -20.18 -0.39
N LEU A 185 -5.41 -21.20 0.40
CA LEU A 185 -6.25 -22.37 0.64
C LEU A 185 -7.61 -21.99 1.24
N VAL A 186 -7.64 -21.12 2.26
CA VAL A 186 -8.89 -20.64 2.88
C VAL A 186 -9.79 -19.93 1.86
N LYS A 187 -9.22 -19.11 0.96
CA LYS A 187 -10.00 -18.38 -0.06
C LYS A 187 -10.58 -19.33 -1.11
N THR A 188 -9.88 -20.40 -1.46
CA THR A 188 -10.35 -21.42 -2.40
C THR A 188 -11.43 -22.29 -1.76
N VAL A 189 -11.15 -22.89 -0.60
CA VAL A 189 -12.05 -23.85 0.05
C VAL A 189 -13.37 -23.20 0.46
N LYS A 190 -13.41 -21.89 0.79
CA LYS A 190 -14.69 -21.22 1.08
C LYS A 190 -15.68 -21.22 -0.09
N ASN A 191 -15.19 -21.25 -1.33
CA ASN A 191 -16.03 -21.29 -2.52
C ASN A 191 -16.47 -22.73 -2.86
N GLU A 192 -15.69 -23.72 -2.41
CA GLU A 192 -15.95 -25.14 -2.67
C GLU A 192 -16.88 -25.75 -1.61
N ILE A 193 -16.67 -25.42 -0.33
CA ILE A 193 -17.42 -25.99 0.80
C ILE A 193 -18.93 -25.72 0.69
N VAL A 194 -19.32 -24.57 0.13
CA VAL A 194 -20.74 -24.21 -0.06
C VAL A 194 -21.46 -25.05 -1.12
N LYS A 195 -20.71 -25.69 -2.03
CA LYS A 195 -21.28 -26.66 -2.99
C LYS A 195 -21.59 -28.00 -2.32
N LEU A 196 -20.95 -28.28 -1.19
CA LEU A 196 -21.15 -29.48 -0.39
C LEU A 196 -22.20 -29.26 0.71
N ASN A 197 -22.17 -28.11 1.38
CA ASN A 197 -23.08 -27.75 2.45
C ASN A 197 -23.38 -26.25 2.36
N SER A 198 -24.65 -25.88 2.20
CA SER A 198 -25.08 -24.50 1.93
C SER A 198 -24.68 -23.48 3.01
N LYS A 199 -24.38 -23.94 4.23
CA LYS A 199 -23.97 -23.13 5.39
C LYS A 199 -22.51 -23.36 5.79
N GLY A 200 -21.74 -24.10 5.00
CA GLY A 200 -20.35 -24.45 5.27
C GLY A 200 -19.44 -23.22 5.29
N ARG A 201 -18.53 -23.15 6.28
CA ARG A 201 -17.62 -22.01 6.47
C ARG A 201 -16.18 -22.46 6.67
N ILE A 202 -15.23 -21.65 6.22
CA ILE A 202 -13.82 -21.79 6.54
C ILE A 202 -13.18 -20.43 6.82
N ASN A 203 -12.40 -20.34 7.89
CA ASN A 203 -11.63 -19.14 8.24
C ASN A 203 -10.23 -19.54 8.75
N ALA A 204 -9.36 -18.55 8.92
CA ALA A 204 -8.08 -18.70 9.58
C ALA A 204 -7.99 -17.81 10.82
N VAL A 205 -7.22 -18.28 11.81
CA VAL A 205 -6.73 -17.49 12.94
C VAL A 205 -5.22 -17.39 12.79
N ALA A 206 -4.70 -16.17 12.65
CA ALA A 206 -3.26 -15.90 12.56
C ALA A 206 -2.78 -15.32 13.89
N PRO A 207 -2.29 -16.15 14.81
CA PRO A 207 -1.75 -15.63 16.05
C PRO A 207 -0.41 -14.92 15.83
N GLY A 208 -0.04 -14.05 16.78
CA GLY A 208 1.34 -13.58 16.96
C GLY A 208 2.16 -14.59 17.77
N TRP A 209 3.20 -14.11 18.46
CA TRP A 209 3.87 -14.92 19.47
C TRP A 209 2.89 -15.43 20.53
N ILE A 210 2.83 -16.76 20.72
CA ILE A 210 2.02 -17.40 21.76
C ILE A 210 2.91 -18.11 22.75
N ASN A 211 2.77 -17.77 24.03
CA ASN A 211 3.44 -18.41 25.15
C ASN A 211 3.16 -19.93 25.18
N THR A 212 4.06 -20.71 24.59
CA THR A 212 3.96 -22.17 24.46
C THR A 212 5.34 -22.79 24.62
N PRO A 213 5.43 -24.09 24.96
CA PRO A 213 6.72 -24.79 25.00
C PRO A 213 7.53 -24.73 23.69
N LEU A 214 6.87 -24.46 22.55
CA LEU A 214 7.51 -24.33 21.23
C LEU A 214 8.42 -23.10 21.13
N ILE A 215 8.18 -22.06 21.94
CA ILE A 215 9.04 -20.87 22.02
C ILE A 215 10.36 -21.17 22.77
N GLY A 216 10.37 -22.17 23.66
CA GLY A 216 11.52 -22.46 24.52
C GLY A 216 11.93 -21.25 25.36
N ASP A 217 13.23 -21.09 25.59
CA ASP A 217 13.81 -20.03 26.43
C ASP A 217 14.01 -18.70 25.64
N ARG A 218 13.55 -18.62 24.38
CA ARG A 218 13.83 -17.50 23.46
C ARG A 218 13.29 -16.15 23.92
N LEU A 219 12.23 -16.15 24.73
CA LEU A 219 11.63 -14.92 25.25
C LEU A 219 11.90 -14.76 26.76
N ASP A 220 12.88 -15.49 27.30
CA ASP A 220 13.28 -15.36 28.71
C ASP A 220 14.13 -14.11 28.96
N ASP A 221 14.91 -13.65 27.97
CA ASP A 221 15.55 -12.34 28.02
C ASP A 221 14.51 -11.24 27.77
N PRO A 222 14.28 -10.32 28.74
CA PRO A 222 13.36 -9.20 28.56
C PRO A 222 13.66 -8.33 27.34
N LYS A 223 14.92 -8.21 26.92
CA LYS A 223 15.31 -7.44 25.73
C LYS A 223 14.92 -8.16 24.44
N GLU A 224 15.15 -9.47 24.36
CA GLU A 224 14.75 -10.26 23.19
C GLU A 224 13.24 -10.36 23.10
N ARG A 225 12.57 -10.57 24.24
CA ARG A 225 11.12 -10.53 24.34
C ARG A 225 10.54 -9.21 23.86
N TRP A 226 11.12 -8.09 24.32
CA TRP A 226 10.70 -6.78 23.86
C TRP A 226 10.86 -6.66 22.33
N ALA A 227 12.05 -6.96 21.81
CA ALA A 227 12.37 -6.77 20.41
C ALA A 227 11.54 -7.66 19.47
N GLU A 228 11.35 -8.93 19.82
CA GLU A 228 10.72 -9.93 18.95
C GLU A 228 9.20 -9.95 19.08
N ALA A 229 8.66 -9.65 20.27
CA ALA A 229 7.27 -9.95 20.62
C ALA A 229 6.45 -8.81 21.22
N GLU A 230 7.06 -7.65 21.55
CA GLU A 230 6.32 -6.53 22.18
C GLU A 230 6.51 -5.19 21.48
N ALA A 231 7.66 -4.93 20.85
CA ALA A 231 8.04 -3.63 20.30
C ALA A 231 7.10 -3.15 19.18
N THR A 232 6.56 -4.09 18.40
CA THR A 232 5.62 -3.81 17.30
C THR A 232 4.19 -4.24 17.63
N VAL A 233 3.90 -4.61 18.88
CA VAL A 233 2.61 -5.13 19.33
C VAL A 233 1.91 -4.10 20.19
N SER A 234 0.73 -3.63 19.74
CA SER A 234 -0.04 -2.58 20.42
C SER A 234 -0.37 -2.89 21.89
N LEU A 235 -0.74 -4.14 22.18
CA LEU A 235 -1.05 -4.58 23.55
C LEU A 235 0.19 -4.83 24.43
N ARG A 236 1.40 -4.75 23.84
CA ARG A 236 2.69 -4.95 24.54
C ARG A 236 2.73 -6.20 25.40
N LYS A 237 2.20 -7.31 24.87
CA LYS A 237 2.22 -8.61 25.52
C LYS A 237 2.15 -9.72 24.49
N ILE A 238 2.69 -10.87 24.88
CA ILE A 238 2.58 -12.14 24.16
C ILE A 238 1.15 -12.66 24.32
N ALA A 239 0.62 -13.32 23.30
CA ALA A 239 -0.68 -13.98 23.37
C ALA A 239 -0.59 -15.26 24.22
N GLU A 240 -1.68 -15.61 24.89
CA GLU A 240 -1.81 -16.90 25.55
C GLU A 240 -2.48 -17.92 24.62
N PRO A 241 -2.22 -19.24 24.74
CA PRO A 241 -2.87 -20.26 23.92
C PRO A 241 -4.40 -20.16 23.92
N SER A 242 -4.99 -19.69 25.04
CA SER A 242 -6.42 -19.46 25.16
C SER A 242 -6.95 -18.33 24.27
N ASP A 243 -6.13 -17.34 23.93
CA ASP A 243 -6.56 -16.23 23.09
C ASP A 243 -6.86 -16.71 21.66
N ALA A 244 -5.97 -17.54 21.11
CA ALA A 244 -6.20 -18.21 19.82
C ALA A 244 -7.38 -19.19 19.89
N ALA A 245 -7.43 -20.03 20.94
CA ALA A 245 -8.49 -21.04 21.11
C ALA A 245 -9.90 -20.43 21.15
N ARG A 246 -10.09 -19.32 21.88
CA ARG A 246 -11.38 -18.60 21.94
C ARG A 246 -11.78 -17.99 20.61
N CYS A 247 -10.83 -17.44 19.86
CA CYS A 247 -11.10 -16.93 18.51
C CYS A 247 -11.51 -18.07 17.56
N MET A 248 -10.86 -19.23 17.65
CA MET A 248 -11.24 -20.42 16.89
C MET A 248 -12.64 -20.91 17.24
N ALA A 249 -13.01 -20.94 18.53
CA ALA A 249 -14.36 -21.27 18.96
C ALA A 249 -15.41 -20.26 18.44
N PHE A 250 -15.10 -18.96 18.47
CA PHE A 250 -15.95 -17.92 17.88
C PHE A 250 -16.18 -18.16 16.38
N LEU A 251 -15.11 -18.37 15.60
CA LEU A 251 -15.21 -18.60 14.15
C LEU A 251 -15.91 -19.92 13.80
N ALA A 252 -15.78 -20.94 14.65
CA ALA A 252 -16.48 -22.22 14.48
C ALA A 252 -17.99 -22.12 14.77
N SER A 253 -18.46 -21.09 15.48
CA SER A 253 -19.86 -20.92 15.85
C SER A 253 -20.74 -20.46 14.68
N HIS A 254 -21.77 -21.24 14.33
CA HIS A 254 -22.82 -20.80 13.39
C HIS A 254 -23.64 -19.62 13.95
N ARG A 255 -23.81 -19.55 15.28
CA ARG A 255 -24.63 -18.52 15.94
C ARG A 255 -23.90 -17.17 15.99
N ALA A 256 -22.62 -17.17 16.30
CA ALA A 256 -21.82 -15.95 16.46
C ALA A 256 -21.11 -15.53 15.16
N ALA A 257 -20.72 -16.48 14.31
CA ALA A 257 -19.93 -16.23 13.10
C ALA A 257 -20.56 -16.83 11.82
N GLY A 258 -21.88 -17.07 11.82
CA GLY A 258 -22.60 -17.71 10.70
C GLY A 258 -22.49 -17.00 9.34
N HIS A 259 -22.09 -15.73 9.34
CA HIS A 259 -21.84 -14.94 8.13
C HIS A 259 -20.35 -14.61 7.87
N ILE A 260 -19.42 -15.27 8.57
CA ILE A 260 -17.97 -15.04 8.42
C ILE A 260 -17.34 -16.26 7.73
N THR A 261 -16.81 -16.06 6.53
CA THR A 261 -16.07 -17.09 5.77
C THR A 261 -15.00 -16.45 4.88
N GLY A 262 -13.90 -17.16 4.67
CA GLY A 262 -12.74 -16.69 3.91
C GLY A 262 -11.94 -15.58 4.57
N GLN A 263 -12.07 -15.39 5.89
CA GLN A 263 -11.32 -14.39 6.64
C GLN A 263 -10.10 -14.99 7.32
N CYS A 264 -9.04 -14.20 7.44
CA CYS A 264 -7.92 -14.46 8.34
C CYS A 264 -8.00 -13.43 9.46
N ILE A 265 -8.22 -13.87 10.70
CA ILE A 265 -8.32 -12.99 11.87
C ILE A 265 -7.00 -13.04 12.62
N SER A 266 -6.34 -11.89 12.73
CA SER A 266 -5.15 -11.70 13.56
C SER A 266 -5.48 -11.81 15.05
N VAL A 267 -4.72 -12.62 15.77
CA VAL A 267 -4.74 -12.74 17.24
C VAL A 267 -3.31 -12.53 17.74
N ASP A 268 -2.79 -11.33 17.45
CA ASP A 268 -1.38 -10.96 17.59
C ASP A 268 -1.17 -9.74 18.52
N GLY A 269 -2.24 -9.29 19.19
CA GLY A 269 -2.17 -8.13 20.07
C GLY A 269 -2.06 -6.79 19.35
N GLY A 270 -2.41 -6.73 18.05
CA GLY A 270 -2.32 -5.51 17.24
C GLY A 270 -0.89 -5.30 16.75
N GLN A 271 -0.29 -6.36 16.21
CA GLN A 271 1.06 -6.31 15.66
C GLN A 271 1.07 -5.54 14.33
N GLU A 272 1.96 -4.55 14.20
CA GLU A 272 2.05 -3.68 13.01
C GLU A 272 3.27 -3.99 12.12
N GLY A 273 4.15 -4.90 12.55
CA GLY A 273 5.34 -5.28 11.77
C GLY A 273 6.36 -6.08 12.59
N ARG A 274 7.62 -6.07 12.15
CA ARG A 274 8.77 -6.64 12.88
C ARG A 274 9.95 -5.67 12.84
N LEU A 275 10.76 -5.67 13.89
CA LEU A 275 12.05 -4.96 13.87
C LEU A 275 13.01 -5.71 12.93
N LEU A 276 13.46 -5.04 11.87
CA LEU A 276 14.41 -5.63 10.90
C LEU A 276 15.87 -5.42 11.31
N TRP A 277 16.15 -4.33 12.03
CA TRP A 277 17.48 -3.96 12.49
C TRP A 277 17.48 -3.86 14.00
N ARG A 278 18.50 -4.43 14.65
CA ARG A 278 18.69 -4.35 16.10
C ARG A 278 19.82 -3.37 16.41
N GLU A 279 19.74 -2.66 17.54
CA GLU A 279 20.78 -1.71 17.99
C GLU A 279 22.20 -2.31 18.00
N THR A 280 22.32 -3.62 18.21
CA THR A 280 23.60 -4.34 18.23
C THR A 280 24.16 -4.68 16.84
N GLN A 281 23.36 -4.65 15.77
CA GLN A 281 23.83 -4.87 14.40
C GLN A 281 24.54 -3.64 13.81
N ASP A 282 24.15 -2.44 14.22
CA ASP A 282 24.85 -1.19 13.88
C ASP A 282 26.28 -1.18 14.46
N GLU A 283 26.51 -1.77 15.64
CA GLU A 283 27.85 -1.90 16.22
C GLU A 283 28.75 -2.90 15.47
N LEU A 284 28.17 -3.95 14.88
CA LEU A 284 28.89 -4.95 14.09
C LEU A 284 29.23 -4.44 12.67
N GLN A 285 28.33 -3.67 12.04
CA GLN A 285 28.63 -2.99 10.78
C GLN A 285 29.63 -1.84 10.98
N ALA A 286 29.55 -1.12 12.10
CA ALA A 286 30.55 -0.10 12.47
C ALA A 286 31.95 -0.71 12.70
N LYS A 287 32.05 -1.93 13.25
CA LYS A 287 33.32 -2.67 13.38
C LYS A 287 33.83 -3.23 12.05
N ALA A 288 32.95 -3.68 11.16
CA ALA A 288 33.35 -4.14 9.82
C ALA A 288 33.84 -2.97 8.94
N ALA A 289 33.30 -1.77 9.14
CA ALA A 289 33.76 -0.54 8.47
C ALA A 289 35.09 0.01 9.01
N SER A 290 35.54 -0.41 10.21
CA SER A 290 36.77 0.11 10.83
C SER A 290 38.08 -0.50 10.32
N ASP A 291 38.03 -1.53 9.46
CA ASP A 291 39.21 -2.27 8.99
C ASP A 291 39.75 -1.87 7.60
N SER A 292 39.39 -0.70 7.07
CA SER A 292 40.02 -0.24 5.81
C SER A 292 40.39 1.25 5.80
N TRP A 293 41.71 1.47 5.79
CA TRP A 293 42.46 2.68 5.41
C TRP A 293 42.23 3.96 6.22
N THR A 294 42.99 4.09 7.31
CA THR A 294 43.28 5.39 7.94
C THR A 294 44.20 6.24 7.06
N HIS A 295 43.62 7.16 6.27
CA HIS A 295 44.32 8.39 5.91
C HIS A 295 44.08 9.43 7.00
N ARG A 296 45.15 9.81 7.71
CA ARG A 296 45.14 10.92 8.65
C ARG A 296 44.90 12.23 7.90
N VAL A 297 43.71 12.80 8.05
CA VAL A 297 43.47 14.22 7.78
C VAL A 297 43.31 14.90 9.14
N ALA A 298 44.15 15.90 9.40
CA ALA A 298 44.07 16.71 10.60
C ALA A 298 42.76 17.51 10.57
N PHE A 299 41.94 17.39 11.61
CA PHE A 299 40.75 18.22 11.78
C PHE A 299 41.17 19.65 12.12
N PRO A 300 40.77 20.66 11.33
CA PRO A 300 40.81 22.03 11.80
C PRO A 300 39.84 22.15 12.98
N THR A 301 40.29 22.87 13.99
CA THR A 301 39.53 23.23 15.18
C THR A 301 38.21 23.89 14.76
N ALA A 302 37.13 23.52 15.46
CA ALA A 302 35.77 23.99 15.23
C ALA A 302 35.69 25.47 14.86
N ALA A 303 35.51 25.75 13.57
CA ALA A 303 34.89 26.98 13.13
C ALA A 303 33.38 26.80 13.36
N ASN A 304 32.74 27.83 13.92
CA ASN A 304 31.29 27.93 14.07
C ASN A 304 30.60 27.33 12.83
N LEU A 305 29.89 26.21 13.01
CA LEU A 305 29.06 25.67 11.94
C LEU A 305 28.09 26.79 11.53
N PRO A 306 28.04 27.17 10.24
CA PRO A 306 27.04 28.13 9.78
C PRO A 306 25.66 27.60 10.17
N GLU A 307 24.76 28.49 10.60
CA GLU A 307 23.36 28.13 10.85
C GLU A 307 22.86 27.28 9.68
N LYS A 308 22.37 26.07 9.96
CA LYS A 308 21.82 25.17 8.95
C LYS A 308 20.54 25.78 8.37
N ARG A 309 20.71 26.63 7.36
CA ARG A 309 19.62 27.32 6.69
C ARG A 309 18.93 26.36 5.74
N ARG A 310 17.61 26.25 5.87
CA ARG A 310 16.76 25.42 5.00
C ARG A 310 15.88 26.28 4.11
N ARG A 311 15.47 25.70 2.98
CA ARG A 311 14.50 26.28 2.06
C ARG A 311 13.77 25.18 1.30
N LEU A 312 12.44 25.18 1.40
CA LEU A 312 11.54 24.28 0.70
C LEU A 312 10.31 25.06 0.20
N ARG A 313 10.10 25.09 -1.12
CA ARG A 313 8.99 25.80 -1.76
C ARG A 313 7.88 24.84 -2.14
N ILE A 314 6.68 25.05 -1.62
CA ILE A 314 5.50 24.28 -1.96
C ILE A 314 4.93 24.85 -3.27
N CYS A 315 4.93 24.05 -4.32
CA CYS A 315 4.41 24.39 -5.64
C CYS A 315 3.09 23.65 -5.85
N LEU A 316 1.99 24.23 -5.36
CA LEU A 316 0.66 23.65 -5.56
C LEU A 316 0.12 24.07 -6.93
N SER A 317 -0.26 23.12 -7.76
CA SER A 317 -0.88 23.39 -9.06
C SER A 317 -2.21 22.66 -9.24
N VAL A 318 -3.01 23.17 -10.17
CA VAL A 318 -4.30 22.59 -10.52
C VAL A 318 -4.40 22.43 -12.04
N ASP A 319 -4.66 21.21 -12.49
CA ASP A 319 -4.92 20.90 -13.89
C ASP A 319 -6.45 20.88 -14.09
N PHE A 320 -6.98 21.88 -14.81
CA PHE A 320 -8.42 22.06 -14.97
C PHE A 320 -8.97 21.30 -16.19
N ASP A 321 -8.81 19.98 -16.15
CA ASP A 321 -9.11 19.09 -17.28
C ASP A 321 -10.60 19.07 -17.60
N ALA A 322 -11.45 18.82 -16.60
CA ALA A 322 -12.90 18.73 -16.75
C ALA A 322 -13.31 17.93 -18.01
N VAL A 323 -14.15 18.50 -18.88
CA VAL A 323 -14.65 17.81 -20.08
C VAL A 323 -13.54 17.58 -21.11
N SER A 324 -12.54 18.47 -21.20
CA SER A 324 -11.41 18.28 -22.12
C SER A 324 -10.69 16.97 -21.84
N GLY A 325 -10.43 16.64 -20.56
CA GLY A 325 -9.81 15.36 -20.19
C GLY A 325 -10.53 14.13 -20.76
N LEU A 326 -11.86 14.16 -20.92
CA LEU A 326 -12.62 13.04 -21.52
C LEU A 326 -12.66 13.06 -23.05
N ILE A 327 -12.63 14.22 -23.70
CA ILE A 327 -12.69 14.30 -25.17
C ILE A 327 -11.31 14.20 -25.83
N GLY A 328 -10.24 14.49 -25.10
CA GLY A 328 -8.88 14.23 -25.52
C GLY A 328 -8.43 12.86 -25.05
N THR A 329 -7.72 12.82 -23.92
CA THR A 329 -6.99 11.63 -23.46
C THR A 329 -7.87 10.50 -22.95
N GLY A 330 -9.01 10.82 -22.36
CA GLY A 330 -9.99 9.86 -21.88
C GLY A 330 -10.98 9.38 -22.96
N HIS A 331 -10.79 9.79 -24.21
CA HIS A 331 -11.75 9.53 -25.27
C HIS A 331 -11.79 8.06 -25.66
N VAL A 332 -12.98 7.47 -25.52
CA VAL A 332 -13.33 6.18 -26.10
C VAL A 332 -14.71 6.26 -26.77
N PRO A 333 -14.99 5.45 -27.81
CA PRO A 333 -16.30 5.44 -28.47
C PRO A 333 -17.48 5.17 -27.52
N GLU A 334 -17.25 4.52 -26.39
CA GLU A 334 -18.24 4.14 -25.38
C GLU A 334 -18.55 5.25 -24.37
N ASN A 335 -17.87 6.40 -24.44
CA ASN A 335 -18.16 7.51 -23.54
C ASN A 335 -19.63 7.93 -23.65
N LYS A 336 -20.29 8.04 -22.50
CA LYS A 336 -21.72 8.31 -22.40
C LYS A 336 -22.01 9.55 -21.57
N LEU A 337 -23.26 9.98 -21.56
CA LEU A 337 -23.72 11.17 -20.81
C LEU A 337 -23.27 11.16 -19.34
N ALA A 338 -23.23 10.00 -18.68
CA ALA A 338 -22.78 9.87 -17.31
C ALA A 338 -21.30 10.29 -17.14
N ASP A 339 -20.45 9.95 -18.11
CA ASP A 339 -19.02 10.25 -18.09
C ASP A 339 -18.83 11.76 -18.25
N TYR A 340 -19.45 12.36 -19.27
CA TYR A 340 -19.44 13.81 -19.47
C TYR A 340 -20.01 14.58 -18.27
N SER A 341 -21.07 14.08 -17.64
CA SER A 341 -21.62 14.66 -16.42
C SER A 341 -20.64 14.60 -15.25
N ALA A 342 -19.86 13.51 -15.14
CA ALA A 342 -18.85 13.37 -14.09
C ALA A 342 -17.68 14.33 -14.29
N ALA A 343 -17.24 14.56 -15.53
CA ALA A 343 -16.23 15.56 -15.87
C ALA A 343 -16.74 17.01 -15.71
N HIS A 344 -18.01 17.27 -16.08
CA HIS A 344 -18.64 18.57 -15.92
C HIS A 344 -18.69 19.03 -14.45
N PHE A 345 -18.70 18.09 -13.50
CA PHE A 345 -18.57 18.38 -12.07
C PHE A 345 -17.29 19.19 -11.75
N GLY A 346 -16.18 18.92 -12.43
CA GLY A 346 -14.91 19.63 -12.21
C GLY A 346 -15.08 21.13 -12.41
N GLY A 347 -15.67 21.53 -13.53
CA GLY A 347 -15.98 22.94 -13.79
C GLY A 347 -17.13 23.49 -12.94
N ASN A 348 -18.25 22.77 -12.84
CA ASN A 348 -19.44 23.31 -12.19
C ASN A 348 -19.32 23.41 -10.65
N VAL A 349 -18.51 22.53 -10.03
CA VAL A 349 -18.43 22.42 -8.56
C VAL A 349 -16.99 22.40 -8.06
N GLY A 350 -16.10 21.67 -8.73
CA GLY A 350 -14.73 21.45 -8.30
C GLY A 350 -13.91 22.74 -8.18
N VAL A 351 -13.92 23.57 -9.22
CA VAL A 351 -13.18 24.84 -9.24
C VAL A 351 -13.54 25.73 -8.06
N GLU A 352 -14.83 25.96 -7.83
CA GLU A 352 -15.28 26.85 -6.75
C GLU A 352 -14.92 26.30 -5.35
N ARG A 353 -14.93 24.98 -5.18
CA ARG A 353 -14.48 24.34 -3.93
C ARG A 353 -12.99 24.55 -3.67
N LEU A 354 -12.16 24.33 -4.69
CA LEU A 354 -10.72 24.56 -4.58
C LEU A 354 -10.39 26.03 -4.31
N LEU A 355 -11.00 26.96 -5.04
CA LEU A 355 -10.82 28.40 -4.81
C LEU A 355 -11.17 28.80 -3.36
N ARG A 356 -12.26 28.24 -2.79
CA ARG A 356 -12.60 28.46 -1.38
C ARG A 356 -11.56 27.91 -0.41
N VAL A 357 -11.04 26.71 -0.65
CA VAL A 357 -9.99 26.11 0.19
C VAL A 357 -8.71 26.94 0.13
N PHE A 358 -8.28 27.35 -1.05
CA PHE A 358 -7.08 28.18 -1.20
C PHE A 358 -7.24 29.56 -0.57
N SER A 359 -8.42 30.18 -0.73
CA SER A 359 -8.75 31.45 -0.08
C SER A 359 -8.77 31.33 1.44
N LYS A 360 -9.39 30.26 1.97
CA LYS A 360 -9.42 29.94 3.41
C LYS A 360 -8.01 29.86 4.01
N HIS A 361 -7.05 29.31 3.26
CA HIS A 361 -5.66 29.16 3.71
C HIS A 361 -4.74 30.33 3.31
N GLY A 362 -5.26 31.34 2.59
CA GLY A 362 -4.51 32.52 2.17
C GLY A 362 -3.44 32.24 1.12
N ILE A 363 -3.63 31.21 0.27
CA ILE A 363 -2.64 30.76 -0.72
C ILE A 363 -3.09 30.95 -2.18
N SER A 364 -4.24 31.54 -2.45
CA SER A 364 -4.81 31.66 -3.81
C SER A 364 -3.83 32.22 -4.84
N GLN A 365 -3.10 33.28 -4.49
CA GLN A 365 -2.09 33.93 -5.35
C GLN A 365 -0.78 33.14 -5.51
N HIS A 366 -0.64 32.01 -4.84
CA HIS A 366 0.54 31.13 -4.86
C HIS A 366 0.25 29.77 -5.51
N VAL A 367 -0.89 29.66 -6.21
CA VAL A 367 -1.30 28.44 -6.94
C VAL A 367 -1.22 28.67 -8.44
N SER A 368 -0.69 27.69 -9.17
CA SER A 368 -0.63 27.70 -10.63
C SER A 368 -1.76 26.85 -11.22
N TRP A 369 -2.57 27.40 -12.12
CA TRP A 369 -3.64 26.68 -12.80
C TRP A 369 -3.29 26.43 -14.26
N PHE A 370 -3.18 25.17 -14.67
CA PHE A 370 -3.01 24.77 -16.06
C PHE A 370 -4.39 24.50 -16.66
N ILE A 371 -4.79 25.30 -17.65
CA ILE A 371 -6.17 25.29 -18.15
C ILE A 371 -6.17 24.95 -19.64
N PRO A 372 -6.83 23.85 -20.05
CA PRO A 372 -7.04 23.57 -21.47
C PRO A 372 -7.87 24.68 -22.14
N GLY A 373 -7.56 25.01 -23.39
CA GLY A 373 -8.30 26.03 -24.15
C GLY A 373 -9.81 25.76 -24.23
N HIS A 374 -10.21 24.49 -24.36
CA HIS A 374 -11.60 24.07 -24.28
C HIS A 374 -12.26 24.41 -22.94
N SER A 375 -11.55 24.21 -21.81
CA SER A 375 -12.04 24.58 -20.49
C SER A 375 -12.15 26.10 -20.31
N ILE A 376 -11.25 26.89 -20.91
CA ILE A 376 -11.36 28.36 -20.96
C ILE A 376 -12.68 28.78 -21.62
N GLU A 377 -12.99 28.21 -22.79
CA GLU A 377 -14.19 28.56 -23.54
C GLU A 377 -15.48 27.98 -22.93
N SER A 378 -15.41 26.80 -22.32
CA SER A 378 -16.58 26.08 -21.77
C SER A 378 -17.00 26.55 -20.38
N TYR A 379 -16.05 27.08 -19.58
CA TYR A 379 -16.28 27.49 -18.19
C TYR A 379 -15.82 28.94 -17.93
N PRO A 380 -16.29 29.93 -18.71
CA PRO A 380 -15.78 31.30 -18.66
C PRO A 380 -15.93 31.96 -17.28
N ARG A 381 -17.00 31.64 -16.55
CA ARG A 381 -17.21 32.17 -15.19
C ARG A 381 -16.16 31.65 -14.21
N GLN A 382 -15.85 30.36 -14.30
CA GLN A 382 -14.88 29.70 -13.43
C GLN A 382 -13.47 30.18 -13.73
N THR A 383 -13.09 30.27 -15.01
CA THR A 383 -11.76 30.74 -15.39
C THR A 383 -11.55 32.22 -15.04
N GLN A 384 -12.58 33.06 -15.17
CA GLN A 384 -12.54 34.43 -14.64
C GLN A 384 -12.38 34.47 -13.11
N ALA A 385 -13.04 33.57 -12.38
CA ALA A 385 -12.88 33.48 -10.93
C ALA A 385 -11.46 33.04 -10.52
N ILE A 386 -10.83 32.15 -11.28
CA ILE A 386 -9.43 31.74 -11.08
C ILE A 386 -8.52 32.96 -11.27
N VAL A 387 -8.66 33.70 -12.37
CA VAL A 387 -7.87 34.94 -12.60
C VAL A 387 -8.09 35.96 -11.49
N ALA A 388 -9.34 36.17 -11.07
CA ALA A 388 -9.69 37.11 -10.01
C ALA A 388 -9.10 36.72 -8.64
N SER A 389 -8.76 35.44 -8.43
CA SER A 389 -8.10 34.96 -7.21
C SER A 389 -6.61 35.33 -7.13
N GLY A 390 -6.03 35.83 -8.23
CA GLY A 390 -4.61 36.16 -8.35
C GLY A 390 -3.70 34.98 -8.65
N ALA A 391 -4.27 33.80 -8.92
CA ALA A 391 -3.54 32.60 -9.30
C ALA A 391 -2.78 32.77 -10.62
N GLU A 392 -1.70 32.03 -10.79
CA GLU A 392 -0.99 31.91 -12.05
C GLU A 392 -1.81 31.09 -13.07
N ILE A 393 -1.74 31.44 -14.35
CA ILE A 393 -2.37 30.70 -15.46
C ILE A 393 -1.30 30.15 -16.39
N GLY A 394 -1.28 28.82 -16.54
CA GLY A 394 -0.50 28.07 -17.52
C GLY A 394 -1.39 27.40 -18.57
N LEU A 395 -0.78 26.91 -19.65
CA LEU A 395 -1.47 26.22 -20.74
C LEU A 395 -1.48 24.70 -20.56
N HIS A 396 -2.52 24.05 -21.07
CA HIS A 396 -2.71 22.60 -20.94
C HIS A 396 -3.38 21.95 -22.17
N GLY A 397 -2.88 22.24 -23.36
CA GLY A 397 -3.52 21.84 -24.63
C GLY A 397 -4.86 22.55 -24.87
N TYR A 398 -5.59 22.13 -25.90
CA TYR A 398 -6.93 22.70 -26.17
C TYR A 398 -8.01 21.77 -25.61
N SER A 399 -8.13 20.56 -26.16
CA SER A 399 -9.05 19.50 -25.71
C SER A 399 -8.34 18.47 -24.85
N HIS A 400 -7.21 18.82 -24.23
CA HIS A 400 -6.37 17.89 -23.47
C HIS A 400 -5.89 16.72 -24.36
N GLU A 401 -5.30 17.03 -25.51
CA GLU A 401 -4.83 16.06 -26.51
C GLU A 401 -3.44 15.48 -26.18
N SER A 402 -3.24 14.17 -26.37
CA SER A 402 -1.88 13.57 -26.31
C SER A 402 -1.01 14.13 -27.43
N ALA A 403 0.17 14.65 -27.08
CA ALA A 403 1.12 15.18 -28.05
C ALA A 403 1.44 14.15 -29.14
N TYR A 404 1.67 12.88 -28.77
CA TYR A 404 1.99 11.80 -29.71
C TYR A 404 0.89 11.47 -30.72
N SER A 405 -0.35 11.93 -30.49
CA SER A 405 -1.48 11.76 -31.43
C SER A 405 -1.58 12.89 -32.46
N LEU A 406 -0.85 13.99 -32.27
CA LEU A 406 -0.90 15.17 -33.13
C LEU A 406 0.22 15.17 -34.17
N SER A 407 0.01 15.83 -35.31
CA SER A 407 1.11 16.31 -36.15
C SER A 407 1.74 17.57 -35.56
N GLU A 408 2.99 17.89 -35.92
CA GLU A 408 3.65 19.13 -35.44
C GLU A 408 2.86 20.40 -35.82
N GLN A 409 2.18 20.40 -36.97
CA GLN A 409 1.32 21.52 -37.36
C GLN A 409 0.10 21.64 -36.45
N GLN A 410 -0.55 20.52 -36.10
CA GLN A 410 -1.67 20.54 -35.15
C GLN A 410 -1.22 21.02 -33.76
N GLU A 411 -0.04 20.60 -33.27
CA GLU A 411 0.53 21.13 -32.02
C GLU A 411 0.68 22.65 -32.07
N ARG A 412 1.25 23.18 -33.18
CA ARG A 412 1.45 24.62 -33.36
C ARG A 412 0.12 25.37 -33.36
N ASP A 413 -0.87 24.90 -34.12
CA ASP A 413 -2.18 25.54 -34.22
C ASP A 413 -2.89 25.58 -32.85
N ILE A 414 -2.82 24.47 -32.10
CA ILE A 414 -3.36 24.35 -30.75
C ILE A 414 -2.65 25.33 -29.79
N LEU A 415 -1.31 25.35 -29.79
CA LEU A 415 -0.52 26.21 -28.92
C LEU A 415 -0.84 27.69 -29.17
N VAL A 416 -0.84 28.12 -30.44
CA VAL A 416 -1.17 29.50 -30.82
C VAL A 416 -2.55 29.89 -30.34
N LYS A 417 -3.57 29.05 -30.60
CA LYS A 417 -4.93 29.31 -30.12
C LYS A 417 -4.99 29.42 -28.60
N CYS A 418 -4.32 28.54 -27.88
CA CYS A 418 -4.33 28.55 -26.41
C CYS A 418 -3.60 29.77 -25.83
N VAL A 419 -2.50 30.21 -26.45
CA VAL A 419 -1.82 31.46 -26.09
C VAL A 419 -2.76 32.65 -26.26
N GLU A 420 -3.49 32.75 -27.38
CA GLU A 420 -4.46 33.82 -27.62
C GLU A 420 -5.59 33.83 -26.58
N LEU A 421 -6.20 32.66 -26.32
CA LEU A 421 -7.27 32.51 -25.32
C LEU A 421 -6.82 32.89 -23.91
N ALA A 422 -5.69 32.37 -23.46
CA ALA A 422 -5.16 32.65 -22.12
C ALA A 422 -4.71 34.11 -21.98
N THR A 423 -4.12 34.70 -23.02
CA THR A 423 -3.74 36.12 -23.03
C THR A 423 -4.97 37.02 -22.93
N SER A 424 -6.04 36.70 -23.65
CA SER A 424 -7.32 37.41 -23.56
C SER A 424 -7.93 37.29 -22.15
N LEU A 425 -7.97 36.08 -21.60
CA LEU A 425 -8.45 35.80 -20.25
C LEU A 425 -7.66 36.57 -19.18
N CYS A 426 -6.35 36.70 -19.35
CA CYS A 426 -5.43 37.38 -18.42
C CYS A 426 -5.19 38.86 -18.75
N GLN A 427 -6.12 39.52 -19.45
CA GLN A 427 -6.09 40.96 -19.74
C GLN A 427 -4.79 41.42 -20.43
N GLY A 428 -4.29 40.61 -21.36
CA GLY A 428 -3.08 40.91 -22.15
C GLY A 428 -1.79 40.31 -21.61
N LYS A 429 -1.79 39.72 -20.40
CA LYS A 429 -0.62 38.99 -19.89
C LYS A 429 -0.51 37.62 -20.56
N LYS A 430 0.61 37.37 -21.23
CA LYS A 430 0.88 36.05 -21.84
C LYS A 430 1.16 34.99 -20.78
N PRO A 431 0.69 33.74 -20.96
CA PRO A 431 1.11 32.62 -20.13
C PRO A 431 2.59 32.33 -20.36
N VAL A 432 3.29 31.90 -19.31
CA VAL A 432 4.72 31.53 -19.38
C VAL A 432 4.99 30.10 -18.93
N GLY A 433 3.96 29.42 -18.41
CA GLY A 433 3.99 28.02 -18.01
C GLY A 433 3.19 27.14 -18.94
N TYR A 434 3.71 25.95 -19.21
CA TYR A 434 3.03 24.89 -19.94
C TYR A 434 3.04 23.60 -19.13
N ARG A 435 2.01 22.78 -19.33
CA ARG A 435 1.99 21.38 -18.93
C ARG A 435 1.35 20.57 -20.04
N ALA A 436 2.00 19.51 -20.47
CA ALA A 436 1.47 18.63 -21.50
C ALA A 436 0.33 17.78 -20.93
N PRO A 437 -0.79 17.64 -21.65
CA PRO A 437 -1.78 16.60 -21.36
C PRO A 437 -1.11 15.21 -21.24
N LEU A 438 -1.52 14.41 -20.25
CA LEU A 438 -0.88 13.13 -19.86
C LEU A 438 0.60 13.20 -19.50
N TYR A 439 1.16 14.39 -19.32
CA TYR A 439 2.58 14.57 -19.08
C TYR A 439 3.44 14.07 -20.26
N GLU A 440 2.83 13.95 -21.45
CA GLU A 440 3.47 13.50 -22.67
C GLU A 440 3.89 14.69 -23.53
N ILE A 441 5.18 15.03 -23.50
CA ILE A 441 5.77 16.10 -24.31
C ILE A 441 6.71 15.53 -25.39
N ARG A 442 6.77 16.18 -26.55
CA ARG A 442 7.69 15.82 -27.65
C ARG A 442 8.79 16.86 -27.82
N GLU A 443 9.87 16.48 -28.51
CA GLU A 443 10.93 17.41 -28.88
C GLU A 443 10.41 18.56 -29.76
N SER A 444 9.36 18.32 -30.56
CA SER A 444 8.65 19.38 -31.30
C SER A 444 7.97 20.37 -30.37
N THR A 445 7.31 19.88 -29.32
CA THR A 445 6.64 20.70 -28.32
C THR A 445 7.64 21.58 -27.57
N VAL A 446 8.77 21.02 -27.14
CA VAL A 446 9.86 21.79 -26.50
C VAL A 446 10.33 22.94 -27.39
N ARG A 447 10.62 22.68 -28.68
CA ARG A 447 11.00 23.73 -29.64
C ARG A 447 9.91 24.79 -29.81
N LEU A 448 8.65 24.37 -29.91
CA LEU A 448 7.51 25.28 -30.05
C LEU A 448 7.37 26.19 -28.83
N LEU A 449 7.53 25.67 -27.62
CA LEU A 449 7.47 26.44 -26.39
C LEU A 449 8.62 27.45 -26.29
N GLU A 450 9.85 27.05 -26.64
CA GLU A 450 11.00 27.95 -26.74
C GLU A 450 10.79 29.06 -27.79
N GLU A 451 10.28 28.72 -28.98
CA GLU A 451 9.94 29.69 -30.05
C GLU A 451 8.93 30.75 -29.58
N HIS A 452 8.01 30.39 -28.69
CA HIS A 452 7.00 31.29 -28.14
C HIS A 452 7.44 31.97 -26.83
N GLY A 453 8.65 31.70 -26.37
CA GLY A 453 9.24 32.33 -25.17
C GLY A 453 8.61 31.87 -23.87
N PHE A 454 8.17 30.62 -23.77
CA PHE A 454 7.76 30.03 -22.50
C PHE A 454 8.95 29.97 -21.52
N LEU A 455 8.64 30.12 -20.23
CA LEU A 455 9.63 30.09 -19.17
C LEU A 455 9.89 28.65 -18.71
N TYR A 456 8.82 27.88 -18.56
CA TYR A 456 8.89 26.55 -17.96
C TYR A 456 7.84 25.57 -18.50
N ASP A 457 8.19 24.29 -18.42
CA ASP A 457 7.29 23.14 -18.52
C ASP A 457 7.18 22.46 -17.15
N ALA A 458 6.10 21.72 -16.93
CA ALA A 458 5.86 20.99 -15.69
C ALA A 458 5.26 19.61 -15.94
N SER A 459 5.85 18.89 -16.89
CA SER A 459 5.36 17.60 -17.39
C SER A 459 6.28 16.43 -17.02
N LEU A 460 7.60 16.62 -17.04
CA LEU A 460 8.56 15.54 -16.88
C LEU A 460 8.93 15.27 -15.42
N ASN A 461 9.58 14.13 -15.18
CA ASN A 461 9.82 13.58 -13.84
C ASN A 461 11.26 13.09 -13.61
N SER A 462 12.25 13.70 -14.27
CA SER A 462 13.67 13.31 -14.12
C SER A 462 14.28 13.69 -12.76
N HIS A 463 13.56 14.50 -11.99
CA HIS A 463 13.83 14.81 -10.59
C HIS A 463 12.48 14.89 -9.86
N ASP A 464 12.47 14.88 -8.53
CA ASP A 464 11.25 14.96 -7.71
C ASP A 464 11.20 16.17 -6.76
N SER A 465 12.35 16.74 -6.39
CA SER A 465 12.46 17.87 -5.45
C SER A 465 13.25 19.08 -5.97
N LEU A 466 13.72 19.09 -7.23
CA LEU A 466 14.45 20.20 -7.85
C LEU A 466 13.98 20.46 -9.28
N PRO A 467 13.88 21.73 -9.70
CA PRO A 467 13.80 22.04 -11.12
C PRO A 467 15.08 21.64 -11.85
N TYR A 468 14.99 21.51 -13.16
CA TYR A 468 16.13 21.32 -14.06
C TYR A 468 15.83 21.99 -15.40
N PHE A 469 16.79 22.12 -16.31
CA PHE A 469 16.51 22.55 -17.67
C PHE A 469 16.14 21.35 -18.53
N LEU A 470 15.10 21.49 -19.35
CA LEU A 470 14.73 20.44 -20.28
C LEU A 470 15.90 20.17 -21.23
N PRO A 471 16.37 18.91 -21.34
CA PRO A 471 17.44 18.60 -22.26
C PRO A 471 16.95 18.82 -23.69
N LYS A 472 17.81 19.40 -24.52
CA LYS A 472 17.63 19.37 -25.98
C LYS A 472 17.55 17.91 -26.43
N ALA A 473 16.87 17.65 -27.56
CA ALA A 473 16.70 16.31 -28.13
C ALA A 473 17.96 15.45 -28.00
N PHE A 474 17.80 14.13 -27.73
CA PHE A 474 18.92 13.20 -27.55
C PHE A 474 20.01 13.44 -28.60
N SER A 475 21.21 13.81 -28.13
CA SER A 475 22.31 14.33 -28.97
C SER A 475 22.76 13.36 -30.07
N GLU A 476 22.55 12.05 -29.87
CA GLU A 476 22.87 10.97 -30.82
C GLU A 476 21.64 10.27 -31.42
N GLY A 477 20.44 10.86 -31.27
CA GLY A 477 19.17 10.27 -31.70
C GLY A 477 18.48 9.45 -30.61
N LYS A 478 17.31 8.89 -30.95
CA LYS A 478 16.46 8.15 -29.99
C LYS A 478 17.23 7.00 -29.32
N PRO A 479 16.95 6.69 -28.04
CA PRO A 479 17.54 5.54 -27.36
C PRO A 479 17.43 4.26 -28.18
N ALA A 480 18.48 3.44 -28.18
CA ALA A 480 18.46 2.17 -28.89
C ALA A 480 17.48 1.21 -28.19
N ILE A 481 16.45 0.75 -28.92
CA ILE A 481 15.42 -0.15 -28.41
C ILE A 481 15.81 -1.60 -28.69
N PRO A 482 15.64 -2.55 -27.75
CA PRO A 482 15.87 -3.96 -28.02
C PRO A 482 15.07 -4.48 -29.21
N ASP A 483 15.77 -4.97 -30.23
CA ASP A 483 15.21 -5.67 -31.39
C ASP A 483 15.72 -7.11 -31.41
N TYR A 484 15.01 -8.01 -30.73
CA TYR A 484 15.43 -9.41 -30.58
C TYR A 484 15.64 -10.20 -31.89
N SER A 485 15.34 -9.60 -33.06
CA SER A 485 15.71 -10.15 -34.37
C SER A 485 17.15 -9.86 -34.81
N GLN A 486 17.82 -8.88 -34.19
CA GLN A 486 19.18 -8.45 -34.52
C GLN A 486 20.19 -8.92 -33.45
N PRO A 487 21.51 -8.87 -33.72
CA PRO A 487 22.51 -9.08 -32.68
C PRO A 487 22.37 -8.05 -31.55
N ALA A 488 22.56 -8.48 -30.29
CA ALA A 488 22.40 -7.62 -29.12
C ALA A 488 23.27 -6.35 -29.13
N SER A 489 24.40 -6.37 -29.85
CA SER A 489 25.26 -5.20 -30.05
C SER A 489 24.56 -4.01 -30.72
N THR A 490 23.42 -4.23 -31.37
CA THR A 490 22.65 -3.17 -32.02
C THR A 490 21.92 -2.26 -31.00
N TRP A 491 21.57 -2.77 -29.81
CA TRP A 491 20.90 -2.00 -28.75
C TRP A 491 21.62 -1.94 -27.40
N MET A 492 22.68 -2.72 -27.17
CA MET A 492 23.54 -2.58 -25.97
C MET A 492 24.42 -1.32 -26.04
N LYS A 493 23.79 -0.14 -26.10
CA LYS A 493 24.41 1.18 -26.16
C LYS A 493 23.89 2.04 -25.00
N PRO A 494 24.75 2.76 -24.28
CA PRO A 494 24.31 3.66 -23.23
C PRO A 494 23.55 4.85 -23.82
N ILE A 495 22.67 5.45 -23.02
CA ILE A 495 22.11 6.78 -23.32
C ILE A 495 23.12 7.81 -22.83
N ILE A 496 23.42 8.80 -23.67
CA ILE A 496 24.27 9.93 -23.31
C ILE A 496 23.35 11.11 -22.96
N PHE A 497 23.45 11.57 -21.71
CA PHE A 497 22.72 12.73 -21.24
C PHE A 497 23.55 13.99 -21.48
N ALA A 498 22.92 15.03 -22.05
CA ALA A 498 23.56 16.33 -22.21
C ALA A 498 23.73 17.01 -20.84
N GLU A 499 24.82 17.76 -20.68
CA GLU A 499 25.02 18.61 -19.52
C GLU A 499 23.96 19.71 -19.46
N GLN A 500 23.58 20.09 -18.25
CA GLN A 500 22.59 21.14 -18.01
C GLN A 500 23.21 22.52 -18.28
N PRO A 501 22.46 23.47 -18.87
CA PRO A 501 22.91 24.86 -18.96
C PRO A 501 23.24 25.42 -17.58
N GLU A 502 24.34 26.16 -17.50
CA GLU A 502 24.70 26.89 -16.27
C GLU A 502 23.68 28.00 -16.00
N PRO A 503 23.09 28.11 -14.80
CA PRO A 503 22.21 29.20 -14.45
C PRO A 503 22.84 30.58 -14.69
N GLY A 504 22.08 31.50 -15.26
CA GLY A 504 22.55 32.83 -15.66
C GLY A 504 23.34 32.87 -16.98
N SER A 505 23.55 31.73 -17.65
CA SER A 505 24.12 31.71 -19.00
C SER A 505 23.09 32.08 -20.07
N GLN A 506 23.56 32.51 -21.24
CA GLN A 506 22.70 32.78 -22.39
C GLN A 506 21.89 31.55 -22.83
N GLU A 507 22.44 30.34 -22.64
CA GLU A 507 21.72 29.10 -22.94
C GLU A 507 20.59 28.85 -21.94
N ALA A 508 20.82 29.09 -20.64
CA ALA A 508 19.78 29.00 -19.61
C ALA A 508 18.65 30.02 -19.82
N GLU A 509 18.97 31.20 -20.36
CA GLU A 509 17.96 32.22 -20.69
C GLU A 509 16.95 31.72 -21.73
N THR A 510 17.39 30.99 -22.76
CA THR A 510 16.50 30.50 -23.83
C THR A 510 15.94 29.10 -23.58
N SER A 511 16.55 28.32 -22.67
CA SER A 511 16.08 26.97 -22.34
C SER A 511 14.84 26.99 -21.44
N LEU A 512 13.97 25.99 -21.56
CA LEU A 512 12.86 25.79 -20.63
C LEU A 512 13.36 25.23 -19.30
N VAL A 513 12.83 25.78 -18.20
CA VAL A 513 12.93 25.13 -16.89
C VAL A 513 11.85 24.06 -16.81
N GLU A 514 12.20 22.87 -16.38
CA GLU A 514 11.27 21.83 -15.97
C GLU A 514 11.02 21.93 -14.46
N ILE A 515 9.76 22.04 -14.07
CA ILE A 515 9.32 21.88 -12.68
C ILE A 515 8.70 20.49 -12.57
N PRO A 516 9.39 19.51 -11.96
CA PRO A 516 9.01 18.13 -12.10
C PRO A 516 7.58 17.83 -11.65
N GLY A 517 6.85 17.14 -12.52
CA GLY A 517 5.66 16.39 -12.17
C GLY A 517 6.01 15.04 -11.56
N SER A 518 5.13 14.48 -10.73
CA SER A 518 5.28 13.09 -10.28
C SER A 518 3.91 12.46 -10.08
N TRP A 519 3.76 11.24 -10.60
CA TRP A 519 2.59 10.38 -10.42
C TRP A 519 2.29 10.08 -8.93
N TYR A 520 3.26 10.31 -8.04
CA TYR A 520 3.10 10.15 -6.59
C TYR A 520 2.71 11.46 -5.88
N THR A 521 2.66 12.59 -6.58
CA THR A 521 2.19 13.89 -6.07
C THR A 521 1.15 14.49 -7.00
N GLU A 522 0.16 13.68 -7.31
CA GLU A 522 -1.05 14.08 -8.02
C GLU A 522 -2.26 13.27 -7.54
N ASP A 523 -3.47 13.82 -7.65
CA ASP A 523 -4.70 13.20 -7.12
C ASP A 523 -5.47 12.35 -8.13
N ALA A 524 -5.37 12.62 -9.43
CA ALA A 524 -6.17 11.96 -10.46
C ALA A 524 -5.84 10.47 -10.60
N THR A 525 -4.56 10.07 -10.65
CA THR A 525 -4.21 8.63 -10.77
C THR A 525 -4.82 7.76 -9.66
N PRO A 526 -4.69 8.10 -8.35
CA PRO A 526 -5.26 7.28 -7.29
C PRO A 526 -6.77 7.50 -7.06
N LEU A 527 -7.27 8.73 -7.26
CA LEU A 527 -8.59 9.13 -6.75
C LEU A 527 -9.62 9.43 -7.86
N CYS A 528 -9.22 9.50 -9.14
CA CYS A 528 -10.15 9.63 -10.25
C CYS A 528 -10.52 8.26 -10.84
N PHE A 529 -11.83 8.01 -10.99
CA PHE A 529 -12.36 6.80 -11.63
C PHE A 529 -12.73 7.08 -13.09
N TYR A 530 -12.07 6.38 -14.01
CA TYR A 530 -12.31 6.42 -15.45
C TYR A 530 -12.90 5.08 -15.90
N PRO A 531 -14.21 4.99 -16.18
CA PRO A 531 -14.92 3.72 -16.32
C PRO A 531 -14.45 2.82 -17.47
N HIS A 532 -13.73 3.38 -18.44
CA HIS A 532 -13.25 2.66 -19.63
C HIS A 532 -11.74 2.45 -19.65
N SER A 533 -11.02 2.88 -18.61
CA SER A 533 -9.59 2.65 -18.48
C SER A 533 -9.32 1.38 -17.67
N ALA A 534 -8.59 0.43 -18.26
CA ALA A 534 -8.25 -0.84 -17.60
C ALA A 534 -7.34 -0.67 -16.37
N THR A 535 -6.61 0.45 -16.30
CA THR A 535 -5.67 0.76 -15.21
C THR A 535 -6.24 1.75 -14.19
N THR A 536 -7.52 2.15 -14.32
CA THR A 536 -8.12 3.14 -13.43
C THR A 536 -8.15 2.67 -11.97
N GLN A 537 -7.99 3.62 -11.05
CA GLN A 537 -8.24 3.44 -9.62
C GLN A 537 -9.54 4.15 -9.24
N GLY A 538 -9.48 5.14 -8.35
CA GLY A 538 -10.64 5.96 -7.96
C GLY A 538 -11.28 5.61 -6.63
N TYR A 539 -10.78 4.58 -5.95
CA TYR A 539 -11.27 4.15 -4.62
C TYR A 539 -10.14 4.01 -3.59
N VAL A 540 -8.95 4.55 -3.86
CA VAL A 540 -7.86 4.58 -2.89
C VAL A 540 -8.29 5.46 -1.71
N SER A 541 -8.01 5.02 -0.48
CA SER A 541 -8.37 5.79 0.71
C SER A 541 -7.66 7.15 0.72
N THR A 542 -8.41 8.21 1.01
CA THR A 542 -7.86 9.56 1.19
C THR A 542 -6.80 9.62 2.29
N ASP A 543 -6.90 8.77 3.32
CA ASP A 543 -5.93 8.75 4.41
C ASP A 543 -4.56 8.25 3.96
N VAL A 544 -4.55 7.29 3.01
CA VAL A 544 -3.32 6.75 2.42
C VAL A 544 -2.64 7.79 1.55
N ILE A 545 -3.41 8.50 0.72
CA ILE A 545 -2.87 9.55 -0.14
C ILE A 545 -2.35 10.74 0.67
N GLU A 546 -3.13 11.21 1.65
CA GLU A 546 -2.71 12.30 2.55
C GLU A 546 -1.43 11.94 3.31
N LYS A 547 -1.33 10.71 3.81
CA LYS A 547 -0.12 10.22 4.49
C LYS A 547 1.07 10.16 3.54
N MET A 548 0.92 9.57 2.35
CA MET A 548 2.00 9.46 1.38
C MET A 548 2.58 10.83 1.01
N TRP A 549 1.73 11.83 0.78
CA TRP A 549 2.19 13.19 0.48
C TRP A 549 2.88 13.86 1.68
N LEU A 550 2.38 13.63 2.90
CA LEU A 550 3.00 14.17 4.11
C LEU A 550 4.36 13.53 4.38
N ASP A 551 4.47 12.21 4.25
CA ASP A 551 5.73 11.47 4.44
C ASP A 551 6.80 11.98 3.46
N ARG A 552 6.43 12.20 2.19
CA ARG A 552 7.33 12.79 1.19
C ARG A 552 7.75 14.20 1.57
N PHE A 553 6.81 15.06 1.98
CA PHE A 553 7.11 16.42 2.42
C PHE A 553 8.10 16.42 3.61
N GLU A 554 7.86 15.57 4.61
CA GLU A 554 8.69 15.48 5.81
C GLU A 554 10.10 14.98 5.46
N TRP A 555 10.20 13.96 4.60
CA TRP A 555 11.49 13.45 4.16
C TRP A 555 12.31 14.53 3.43
N LEU A 556 11.70 15.26 2.48
CA LEU A 556 12.38 16.36 1.77
C LEU A 556 12.79 17.49 2.73
N TRP A 557 11.92 17.83 3.68
CA TRP A 557 12.21 18.86 4.67
C TRP A 557 13.40 18.48 5.57
N GLU A 558 13.48 17.22 5.99
CA GLU A 558 14.51 16.75 6.92
C GLU A 558 15.84 16.44 6.25
N ASN A 559 15.84 16.10 4.97
CA ASN A 559 17.02 15.54 4.29
C ASN A 559 17.54 16.41 3.12
N GLU A 560 16.67 17.08 2.37
CA GLU A 560 17.08 17.73 1.11
C GLU A 560 16.91 19.26 1.10
N SER A 561 16.17 19.81 2.06
CA SER A 561 15.87 21.24 2.09
C SER A 561 17.05 22.16 2.47
N PHE A 562 18.23 21.61 2.78
CA PHE A 562 19.39 22.39 3.19
C PHE A 562 19.96 23.21 2.03
N VAL A 563 20.23 24.50 2.27
CA VAL A 563 20.72 25.41 1.21
C VAL A 563 22.24 25.32 1.04
N HIS A 564 22.95 24.71 1.98
CA HIS A 564 24.42 24.67 2.00
C HIS A 564 25.01 23.32 1.58
N GLU A 565 24.18 22.30 1.43
CA GLU A 565 24.60 20.92 1.13
C GLU A 565 23.54 20.19 0.31
N GLY A 566 23.89 19.01 -0.19
CA GLY A 566 22.99 18.16 -0.96
C GLY A 566 22.72 18.68 -2.38
N PRO A 567 21.78 18.02 -3.09
CA PRO A 567 21.47 18.32 -4.49
C PRO A 567 21.00 19.77 -4.71
N GLY A 568 20.32 20.33 -3.71
CA GLY A 568 19.75 21.68 -3.74
C GLY A 568 20.70 22.79 -3.29
N ALA A 569 22.00 22.53 -3.12
CA ALA A 569 22.94 23.54 -2.61
C ALA A 569 22.88 24.86 -3.42
N GLY A 570 22.67 25.98 -2.71
CA GLY A 570 22.46 27.32 -3.27
C GLY A 570 21.02 27.64 -3.67
N TYR A 571 20.12 26.66 -3.69
CA TYR A 571 18.73 26.83 -4.14
C TYR A 571 17.69 26.38 -3.10
N GLY A 572 17.95 25.32 -2.33
CA GLY A 572 16.96 24.58 -1.54
C GLY A 572 16.16 23.59 -2.40
N SER A 573 15.01 23.13 -1.91
CA SER A 573 14.13 22.17 -2.63
C SER A 573 12.79 22.79 -3.02
N ILE A 574 12.02 22.04 -3.81
CA ILE A 574 10.62 22.28 -4.11
C ILE A 574 9.78 21.05 -3.71
N PHE A 575 8.49 21.28 -3.46
CA PHE A 575 7.49 20.25 -3.22
C PHE A 575 6.32 20.47 -4.20
N PRO A 576 6.38 19.90 -5.41
CA PRO A 576 5.30 20.00 -6.38
C PRO A 576 4.13 19.08 -6.00
N LEU A 577 2.90 19.58 -6.10
CA LEU A 577 1.67 18.81 -5.92
C LEU A 577 0.61 19.25 -6.93
N ILE A 578 0.01 18.29 -7.62
CA ILE A 578 -0.96 18.52 -8.68
C ILE A 578 -2.35 18.08 -8.20
N LEU A 579 -3.36 18.92 -8.45
CA LEU A 579 -4.76 18.63 -8.13
C LEU A 579 -5.64 18.75 -9.37
N HIS A 580 -6.74 18.02 -9.42
CA HIS A 580 -7.70 18.09 -10.53
C HIS A 580 -9.12 18.40 -10.00
N PRO A 581 -9.82 19.46 -10.47
CA PRO A 581 -11.12 19.85 -9.91
C PRO A 581 -12.19 18.74 -9.93
N GLU A 582 -12.22 17.88 -10.95
CA GLU A 582 -13.16 16.76 -11.06
C GLU A 582 -12.94 15.67 -10.00
N CYS A 583 -11.74 15.60 -9.43
CA CYS A 583 -11.34 14.67 -8.39
C CYS A 583 -11.22 15.37 -7.02
N ALA A 584 -10.26 16.27 -6.84
CA ALA A 584 -10.06 17.07 -5.63
C ALA A 584 -11.31 17.80 -5.16
N GLY A 585 -12.20 18.17 -6.09
CA GLY A 585 -13.47 18.82 -5.76
C GLY A 585 -14.52 17.92 -5.11
N ARG A 586 -14.38 16.59 -5.13
CA ARG A 586 -15.33 15.65 -4.54
C ARG A 586 -15.40 15.84 -3.03
N SER A 587 -16.57 15.64 -2.41
CA SER A 587 -16.81 16.04 -1.01
C SER A 587 -15.88 15.35 0.01
N HIS A 588 -15.49 14.11 -0.23
CA HIS A 588 -14.55 13.37 0.63
C HIS A 588 -13.09 13.77 0.34
N VAL A 589 -12.74 14.01 -0.93
CA VAL A 589 -11.38 14.42 -1.33
C VAL A 589 -11.10 15.87 -0.94
N ILE A 590 -12.02 16.81 -1.15
CA ILE A 590 -11.82 18.22 -0.79
C ILE A 590 -11.57 18.40 0.71
N GLY A 591 -12.19 17.55 1.55
CA GLY A 591 -11.92 17.51 2.98
C GLY A 591 -10.49 17.08 3.30
N MET A 592 -9.95 16.12 2.55
CA MET A 592 -8.54 15.72 2.62
C MET A 592 -7.62 16.85 2.15
N ILE A 593 -7.91 17.51 1.02
CA ILE A 593 -7.12 18.64 0.52
C ILE A 593 -7.09 19.79 1.53
N ASP A 594 -8.24 20.14 2.13
CA ASP A 594 -8.32 21.18 3.16
C ASP A 594 -7.45 20.84 4.38
N ARG A 595 -7.50 19.59 4.86
CA ARG A 595 -6.63 19.12 5.97
C ARG A 595 -5.15 19.13 5.59
N PHE A 596 -4.81 18.66 4.40
CA PHE A 596 -3.42 18.58 3.95
C PHE A 596 -2.81 19.98 3.80
N VAL A 597 -3.51 20.92 3.14
CA VAL A 597 -3.07 22.31 3.04
C VAL A 597 -2.95 22.96 4.43
N ALA A 598 -3.88 22.68 5.35
CA ALA A 598 -3.79 23.15 6.74
C ALA A 598 -2.50 22.65 7.43
N LYS A 599 -2.13 21.38 7.24
CA LYS A 599 -0.88 20.80 7.77
C LYS A 599 0.34 21.50 7.19
N LEU A 600 0.38 21.72 5.87
CA LEU A 600 1.48 22.43 5.22
C LEU A 600 1.60 23.89 5.71
N ARG A 601 0.47 24.59 5.86
CA ARG A 601 0.43 25.94 6.46
C ARG A 601 0.94 25.94 7.89
N ALA A 602 0.55 24.94 8.69
CA ALA A 602 1.06 24.79 10.04
C ALA A 602 2.59 24.60 10.02
N LYS A 603 3.13 23.70 9.18
CA LYS A 603 4.59 23.51 9.04
C LYS A 603 5.28 24.81 8.65
N ALA A 604 4.73 25.57 7.69
CA ALA A 604 5.27 26.85 7.26
C ALA A 604 5.27 27.92 8.36
N ASN A 605 4.22 27.98 9.18
CA ASN A 605 4.14 28.93 10.30
C ASN A 605 5.11 28.60 11.45
N HIS A 606 5.49 27.32 11.62
CA HIS A 606 6.46 26.90 12.63
C HIS A 606 7.91 27.03 12.14
N ALA A 607 8.14 27.05 10.82
CA ALA A 607 9.46 27.23 10.24
C ALA A 607 9.92 28.68 10.35
N SER A 608 11.23 28.90 10.28
CA SER A 608 11.79 30.25 10.27
C SER A 608 11.36 30.98 9.00
N LYS A 609 11.31 32.31 9.06
CA LYS A 609 10.86 33.12 7.92
C LYS A 609 11.66 32.79 6.66
N GLY A 610 10.96 32.38 5.60
CA GLY A 610 11.54 32.05 4.30
C GLY A 610 12.01 30.61 4.14
N GLU A 611 11.96 29.78 5.20
CA GLU A 611 12.36 28.37 5.07
C GLU A 611 11.32 27.52 4.37
N ILE A 612 10.03 27.78 4.61
CA ILE A 612 8.94 27.08 3.92
C ILE A 612 7.98 28.13 3.36
N THR A 613 7.85 28.16 2.03
CA THR A 613 7.04 29.14 1.30
C THR A 613 6.07 28.43 0.36
N PHE A 614 4.93 29.06 0.07
CA PHE A 614 4.08 28.70 -1.06
C PHE A 614 4.47 29.63 -2.20
N GLU A 615 4.81 29.08 -3.37
CA GLU A 615 5.28 29.86 -4.51
C GLU A 615 4.62 29.35 -5.79
N CYS A 616 4.31 30.28 -6.70
CA CYS A 616 3.88 29.93 -8.05
C CYS A 616 5.04 29.29 -8.81
N MET A 617 4.71 28.42 -9.77
CA MET A 617 5.70 27.77 -10.62
C MET A 617 6.51 28.79 -11.45
N THR A 618 5.92 29.91 -11.88
CA THR A 618 6.68 31.03 -12.48
C THR A 618 7.81 31.53 -11.57
N ASP A 619 7.58 31.70 -10.28
CA ASP A 619 8.58 32.26 -9.36
C ASP A 619 9.75 31.28 -9.15
N VAL A 620 9.40 30.00 -9.01
CA VAL A 620 10.34 28.88 -8.88
C VAL A 620 11.24 28.77 -10.12
N ALA A 621 10.66 28.85 -11.32
CA ALA A 621 11.40 28.78 -12.57
C ALA A 621 12.32 29.99 -12.78
N ASN A 622 11.86 31.22 -12.48
CA ASN A 622 12.71 32.41 -12.54
C ASN A 622 13.88 32.35 -11.55
N ALA A 623 13.62 31.87 -10.32
CA ALA A 623 14.66 31.66 -9.33
C ALA A 623 15.67 30.60 -9.80
N TRP A 624 15.23 29.56 -10.51
CA TRP A 624 16.13 28.53 -11.04
C TRP A 624 17.03 29.08 -12.16
N LYS A 625 16.45 29.81 -13.13
CA LYS A 625 17.21 30.41 -14.25
C LYS A 625 18.35 31.30 -13.79
N THR A 626 18.15 32.03 -12.70
CA THR A 626 19.12 33.03 -12.21
C THR A 626 19.93 32.56 -11.01
N ARG A 627 19.55 31.44 -10.37
CA ARG A 627 19.99 31.03 -9.03
C ARG A 627 19.97 32.15 -7.99
N THR A 628 19.11 33.16 -8.19
CA THR A 628 18.95 34.24 -7.22
C THR A 628 18.11 33.71 -6.05
N PRO A 629 18.58 33.79 -4.79
CA PRO A 629 17.70 33.59 -3.66
C PRO A 629 16.63 34.69 -3.72
N SER A 630 15.36 34.34 -3.95
CA SER A 630 14.30 35.34 -3.84
C SER A 630 14.35 35.98 -2.44
N SER A 631 14.34 37.31 -2.43
CA SER A 631 14.58 38.18 -1.27
C SER A 631 13.66 37.95 -0.07
#